data_AF-A0A7J3WTK4-F1
#
_entry.id   AF-A0A7J3WTK4-F1
#
_cell.length_a   1.000
_cell.length_b   1.000
_cell.length_c   1.000
_cell.angle_alpha   90.00
_cell.angle_beta   90.00
_cell.angle_gamma   90.00
#
_symmetry.space_group_name_H-M   'P 1'
#
loop_
_entity.id
_entity.type
_entity.pdbx_description
1 polymer ?
#
loop_
_entity_poly.entity_id
_entity_poly.type
_entity_poly.pdbx_seq_one_letter_code
_entity_poly.pdbx_strand_id
1 'polypeptide(L)'
;MEEEEIERIVERHEKYRLGGINLIPSENFIMPRVRNLLSSDLVGRYESEWYGGSRYAREICERTVALAKKLFGAKHAIVTPL
;
A
#
# COMPACT_ATOMS: atom_id res chain seq x y z
N MET A 1 -6.22 26.83 2.67
CA MET A 1 -4.95 27.21 2.01
C MET A 1 -3.70 26.61 2.69
N GLU A 2 -3.83 25.89 3.81
CA GLU A 2 -2.73 25.10 4.42
C GLU A 2 -2.58 23.72 3.76
N GLU A 3 -3.69 23.07 3.40
CA GLU A 3 -3.71 21.81 2.65
C GLU A 3 -2.94 21.92 1.32
N GLU A 4 -3.20 22.97 0.55
CA GLU A 4 -2.46 23.26 -0.69
C GLU A 4 -0.96 23.48 -0.45
N GLU A 5 -0.58 24.00 0.72
CA GLU A 5 0.84 24.16 1.06
C GLU A 5 1.49 22.81 1.34
N ILE A 6 0.81 21.93 2.06
CA ILE A 6 1.25 20.55 2.29
C ILE A 6 1.40 19.81 0.95
N GLU A 7 0.43 19.92 0.05
CA GLU A 7 0.49 19.32 -1.29
C GLU A 7 1.71 19.83 -2.07
N ARG A 8 1.97 21.14 -2.07
CA ARG A 8 3.17 21.73 -2.70
C ARG A 8 4.47 21.20 -2.09
N ILE A 9 4.52 20.98 -0.78
CA ILE A 9 5.69 20.38 -0.12
C ILE A 9 5.89 18.94 -0.57
N VAL A 10 4.83 18.14 -0.65
CA VAL A 10 4.87 16.75 -1.14
C VAL A 10 5.38 16.71 -2.58
N GLU A 11 4.88 17.58 -3.47
CA GLU A 11 5.36 17.66 -4.86
C GLU A 11 6.84 18.00 -4.96
N ARG A 12 7.32 18.95 -4.13
CA ARG A 12 8.74 19.31 -4.07
C ARG A 12 9.59 18.14 -3.59
N HIS A 13 9.10 17.36 -2.62
CA HIS A 13 9.78 16.15 -2.14
C HIS A 13 9.89 15.07 -3.23
N GLU A 14 8.81 14.79 -3.95
CA GLU A 14 8.81 13.83 -5.07
C GLU A 14 9.83 14.25 -6.14
N LYS A 15 9.85 15.53 -6.54
CA LYS A 15 10.84 16.07 -7.50
C LYS A 15 12.27 15.92 -6.98
N TYR A 16 12.51 16.21 -5.70
CA TYR A 16 13.82 16.08 -5.07
C TYR A 16 14.33 14.62 -5.10
N ARG A 17 13.47 13.66 -4.73
CA ARG A 17 13.81 12.23 -4.72
C ARG A 17 14.01 11.65 -6.12
N LEU A 18 13.26 12.14 -7.12
CA LEU A 18 13.42 11.76 -8.52
C LEU A 18 14.66 12.37 -9.18
N GLY A 19 15.14 13.51 -8.67
CA GLY A 19 16.31 14.21 -9.20
C GLY A 19 17.67 13.70 -8.71
N GLY A 20 17.71 12.70 -7.82
CA GLY A 20 18.92 12.21 -7.18
C GLY A 20 19.18 10.71 -7.35
N ILE A 21 20.39 10.27 -7.00
CA ILE A 21 20.74 8.85 -6.88
C ILE A 21 20.40 8.40 -5.45
N ASN A 22 19.41 7.53 -5.32
CA ASN A 22 18.92 7.05 -4.03
C ASN A 22 19.68 5.79 -3.60
N LEU A 23 20.61 5.93 -2.66
CA LEU A 23 21.55 4.86 -2.27
C LEU A 23 21.21 4.15 -0.95
N ILE A 24 20.11 4.53 -0.29
CA ILE A 24 19.69 3.86 0.95
C ILE A 24 19.08 2.50 0.57
N PRO A 25 19.65 1.37 1.04
CA PRO A 25 19.31 0.04 0.54
C PRO A 25 17.90 -0.44 0.91
N SER A 26 17.31 0.13 1.96
CA SER A 26 15.97 -0.21 2.42
C SER A 26 14.88 0.67 1.79
N GLU A 27 15.25 1.70 1.03
CA GLU A 27 14.30 2.59 0.36
C GLU A 27 14.00 2.09 -1.05
N ASN A 28 12.77 2.34 -1.53
CA ASN A 28 12.37 1.97 -2.88
C ASN A 28 11.28 2.91 -3.41
N PHE A 29 11.08 2.92 -4.73
CA PHE A 29 10.03 3.68 -5.40
C PHE A 29 8.74 2.84 -5.52
N ILE A 30 7.64 3.35 -4.99
CA ILE A 30 6.34 2.69 -5.08
C ILE A 30 5.68 3.00 -6.44
N MET A 31 5.34 1.95 -7.19
CA MET A 31 4.70 2.06 -8.50
C MET A 31 3.41 2.90 -8.44
N PRO A 32 3.12 3.76 -9.45
CA PRO A 32 1.91 4.60 -9.47
C PRO A 32 0.61 3.82 -9.28
N ARG A 33 0.50 2.62 -9.89
CA ARG A 33 -0.68 1.76 -9.73
C ARG A 33 -0.89 1.33 -8.28
N VAL A 34 0.19 1.08 -7.52
CA VAL A 34 0.10 0.71 -6.09
C VAL A 34 -0.35 1.91 -5.28
N ARG A 35 0.22 3.10 -5.52
CA ARG A 35 -0.20 4.36 -4.86
C ARG A 35 -1.70 4.64 -5.06
N ASN A 36 -2.21 4.49 -6.27
CA ASN A 36 -3.63 4.69 -6.57
C ASN A 36 -4.57 3.70 -5.83
N LEU A 37 -4.12 2.47 -5.61
CA LEU A 37 -4.90 1.49 -4.84
C LEU A 37 -4.88 1.82 -3.34
N LEU A 38 -3.75 2.30 -2.81
CA LEU A 38 -3.60 2.71 -1.41
C LEU A 38 -4.45 3.95 -1.05
N SER A 39 -4.74 4.81 -2.03
CA SER A 39 -5.63 5.97 -1.85
C SER A 39 -7.12 5.66 -2.10
N SER A 40 -7.50 4.38 -2.21
CA SER A 40 -8.91 4.00 -2.38
C SER A 40 -9.69 4.07 -1.06
N ASP A 41 -11.02 3.93 -1.16
CA ASP A 41 -11.93 3.88 0.00
C ASP A 41 -11.54 2.85 1.07
N LEU A 42 -10.79 1.80 0.69
CA LEU A 42 -10.33 0.74 1.59
C LEU A 42 -9.54 1.26 2.80
N VAL A 43 -8.82 2.39 2.67
CA VAL A 43 -7.98 2.95 3.73
C VAL A 43 -8.79 3.33 4.99
N GLY A 44 -10.08 3.62 4.83
CA GLY A 44 -10.97 4.01 5.92
C GLY A 44 -11.84 2.87 6.47
N ARG A 45 -11.61 1.61 6.06
CA ARG A 45 -12.49 0.48 6.39
C ARG A 45 -11.85 -0.47 7.38
N TYR A 46 -12.63 -0.87 8.38
CA TYR A 46 -12.27 -1.99 9.26
C TYR A 46 -12.62 -3.31 8.57
N GLU A 47 -11.59 -4.14 8.37
CA GLU A 47 -11.75 -5.53 7.96
C GLU A 47 -11.73 -6.40 9.23
N SER A 48 -12.82 -7.11 9.47
CA SER A 48 -12.88 -8.15 10.49
C SER A 48 -14.08 -9.06 10.21
N GLU A 49 -14.03 -10.29 10.72
CA GLU A 49 -15.15 -11.23 10.67
C GLU A 49 -16.35 -10.80 11.52
N TRP A 50 -16.14 -9.87 12.43
CA TRP A 50 -17.15 -9.35 13.36
C TRP A 50 -17.92 -8.14 12.79
N TYR A 51 -17.45 -7.55 11.69
CA TYR A 51 -18.06 -6.39 11.06
C TYR A 51 -18.59 -6.72 9.66
N GLY A 52 -19.78 -6.19 9.34
CA GLY A 52 -20.33 -6.24 7.99
C GLY A 52 -19.60 -5.34 7.01
N GLY A 53 -19.82 -5.54 5.70
CA GLY A 53 -19.27 -4.69 4.64
C GLY A 53 -17.85 -5.03 4.16
N SER A 54 -17.25 -6.11 4.68
CA SER A 54 -15.86 -6.50 4.38
C SER A 54 -15.71 -7.47 3.19
N ARG A 55 -16.79 -7.79 2.45
CA ARG A 55 -16.79 -8.82 1.38
C ARG A 55 -15.59 -8.70 0.43
N TYR A 56 -15.38 -7.53 -0.15
CA TYR A 56 -14.32 -7.32 -1.14
C TYR A 56 -12.93 -7.14 -0.50
N ALA A 57 -12.86 -6.59 0.71
CA ALA A 57 -11.60 -6.52 1.46
C ALA A 57 -11.08 -7.94 1.77
N ARG A 58 -11.97 -8.84 2.21
CA ARG A 58 -11.65 -10.26 2.44
C ARG A 58 -11.18 -10.97 1.18
N GLU A 59 -11.87 -10.75 0.06
CA GLU A 59 -11.45 -11.32 -1.23
C GLU A 59 -10.03 -10.84 -1.64
N ILE A 60 -9.72 -9.57 -1.43
CA ILE A 60 -8.39 -9.01 -1.69
C ILE A 60 -7.34 -9.69 -0.79
N CYS A 61 -7.61 -9.84 0.51
CA CYS A 61 -6.71 -10.51 1.45
C CYS A 61 -6.46 -11.97 1.05
N GLU A 62 -7.52 -12.73 0.73
CA GLU A 62 -7.41 -14.14 0.28
C GLU A 62 -6.55 -14.28 -0.98
N ARG A 63 -6.77 -13.41 -1.98
CA ARG A 63 -5.95 -13.38 -3.20
C ARG A 63 -4.50 -13.01 -2.90
N THR A 64 -4.28 -12.08 -1.98
CA THR A 64 -2.93 -11.65 -1.56
C THR A 64 -2.19 -12.79 -0.86
N VAL A 65 -2.85 -13.55 0.02
CA VAL A 65 -2.30 -14.76 0.64
C VAL A 65 -1.90 -15.79 -0.41
N ALA A 66 -2.77 -16.04 -1.40
CA ALA A 66 -2.47 -16.98 -2.48
C ALA A 66 -1.26 -16.54 -3.32
N LEU A 67 -1.17 -15.24 -3.63
CA LEU A 67 -0.02 -14.66 -4.33
C LEU A 67 1.27 -14.78 -3.52
N ALA A 68 1.24 -14.49 -2.22
CA ALA A 68 2.40 -14.60 -1.34
C ALA A 68 2.89 -16.05 -1.25
N LYS A 69 1.98 -17.02 -1.06
CA LYS A 69 2.32 -18.45 -1.08
C LYS A 69 2.99 -18.85 -2.40
N LYS A 70 2.43 -18.40 -3.54
CA LYS A 70 2.99 -18.69 -4.87
C LYS A 70 4.37 -18.05 -5.07
N LEU A 71 4.53 -16.78 -4.67
CA LEU A 71 5.77 -16.02 -4.83
C LEU A 71 6.92 -16.64 -4.05
N PHE A 72 6.67 -17.06 -2.81
CA PHE A 72 7.70 -17.58 -1.92
C PHE A 72 7.75 -19.12 -1.87
N GLY A 73 6.90 -19.83 -2.60
CA GLY A 73 6.81 -21.29 -2.55
C GLY A 73 6.38 -21.83 -1.17
N ALA A 74 5.62 -21.04 -0.40
CA ALA A 74 5.28 -21.34 0.98
C ALA A 74 3.89 -22.02 1.11
N LYS A 75 3.75 -22.92 2.09
CA LYS A 75 2.47 -23.57 2.41
C LYS A 75 1.47 -22.60 3.08
N HIS A 76 1.99 -21.72 3.92
CA HIS A 76 1.23 -20.74 4.70
C HIS A 76 1.82 -19.35 4.50
N ALA A 77 0.96 -18.32 4.48
CA ALA A 77 1.35 -16.92 4.42
C ALA A 77 0.33 -16.11 5.23
N ILE A 78 0.81 -15.10 5.96
CA ILE A 78 0.01 -14.15 6.73
C ILE A 78 0.32 -12.78 6.13
N VAL A 79 -0.72 -12.04 5.74
CA VAL A 79 -0.60 -10.74 5.03
C VAL A 79 -1.10 -9.57 5.86
N THR A 80 -1.54 -9.83 7.09
CA THR A 80 -1.85 -8.84 8.10
C THR A 80 -0.66 -8.70 9.07
N PRO A 81 -0.51 -7.55 9.75
CA PRO A 81 0.47 -7.42 10.83
C PRO A 81 0.26 -8.50 11.91
N LEU A 82 1.37 -8.93 12.53
CA LEU A 82 1.41 -9.82 13.70
C LEU A 82 1.30 -9.02 15.00
#